data_AF-A0AAW3U5F1-F1
#
_entry.id   AF-A0AAW3U5F1-F1
#
_cell.length_a   1.000
_cell.length_b   1.000
_cell.length_c   1.000
_cell.angle_alpha   90.00
_cell.angle_beta   90.00
_cell.angle_gamma   90.00
#
_symmetry.space_group_name_H-M   'P 1'
#
loop_
_entity.id
_entity.type
_entity.pdbx_description
1 polymer ?
#
loop_
_entity_poly.entity_id
_entity_poly.type
_entity_poly.pdbx_seq_one_letter_code
_entity_poly.pdbx_strand_id
1 'polypeptide(L)' 'MTHLAAHRALFAEAIDQQRLAEIRSYLDQQRVLGTSRFQAQIQAMLGRCVMTRPRGRPSASSK' A
#
# COMPACT_ATOMS: atom_id res chain seq x y z
N MET A 1 -28.41 -5.65 5.04
CA MET A 1 -26.97 -5.41 4.75
C MET A 1 -26.87 -4.39 3.62
N THR A 2 -25.97 -3.41 3.70
CA THR A 2 -25.74 -2.46 2.61
C THR A 2 -24.88 -3.11 1.52
N HIS A 3 -25.03 -2.68 0.27
CA HIS A 3 -24.26 -3.20 -0.87
C HIS A 3 -22.73 -3.19 -0.61
N LEU A 4 -22.23 -2.14 0.05
CA LEU A 4 -20.83 -2.02 0.44
C LEU A 4 -20.37 -3.13 1.41
N ALA A 5 -21.20 -3.49 2.39
CA ALA A 5 -20.86 -4.52 3.37
C ALA A 5 -20.79 -5.91 2.72
N ALA A 6 -21.77 -6.23 1.86
CA ALA A 6 -21.78 -7.48 1.10
C ALA A 6 -20.55 -7.60 0.18
N HIS A 7 -20.22 -6.52 -0.54
CA HIS A 7 -19.03 -6.50 -1.39
C HIS A 7 -17.73 -6.70 -0.60
N ARG A 8 -17.58 -6.05 0.57
CA ARG A 8 -16.40 -6.24 1.41
C ARG A 8 -16.28 -7.66 1.95
N ALA A 9 -17.39 -8.31 2.28
CA ALA A 9 -17.40 -9.69 2.75
C ALA A 9 -16.82 -10.66 1.72
N LEU A 10 -17.12 -10.48 0.43
CA LEU A 10 -16.59 -11.33 -0.65
C LEU A 10 -15.06 -11.33 -0.72
N PHE A 11 -14.41 -10.22 -0.39
CA PHE A 11 -12.94 -10.11 -0.44
C PHE A 11 -12.26 -10.47 0.88
N ALA A 12 -13.00 -10.52 1.99
CA ALA A 12 -12.44 -10.84 3.31
C ALA A 12 -11.89 -12.27 3.39
N GLU A 13 -12.46 -13.20 2.61
CA GLU A 13 -12.02 -14.59 2.53
C GLU A 13 -10.81 -14.77 1.60
N ALA A 14 -10.68 -13.91 0.59
CA ALA A 14 -9.69 -14.05 -0.48
C ALA A 14 -8.40 -13.23 -0.25
N ILE A 15 -8.47 -12.17 0.56
CA ILE A 15 -7.34 -11.26 0.80
C ILE A 15 -7.14 -11.13 2.30
N ASP A 16 -5.98 -11.55 2.78
CA ASP A 16 -5.62 -11.39 4.18
C ASP A 16 -5.54 -9.90 4.57
N GLN A 17 -5.80 -9.62 5.84
CA GLN A 17 -5.94 -8.26 6.33
C GLN A 17 -4.62 -7.46 6.18
N GLN A 18 -3.48 -8.13 6.29
CA GLN A 18 -2.15 -7.54 6.16
C GLN A 18 -1.87 -7.13 4.70
N ARG A 19 -2.18 -7.99 3.74
CA ARG A 19 -2.05 -7.71 2.31
C ARG A 19 -2.99 -6.60 1.86
N LEU A 20 -4.21 -6.57 2.38
CA LEU A 20 -5.13 -5.45 2.13
C LEU A 20 -4.60 -4.13 2.70
N ALA A 21 -3.98 -4.16 3.89
CA ALA A 21 -3.34 -2.98 4.49
C ALA A 21 -2.13 -2.51 3.66
N GLU A 22 -1.32 -3.43 3.14
CA GLU A 22 -0.22 -3.13 2.23
C GLU A 22 -0.71 -2.45 0.95
N ILE A 23 -1.69 -3.04 0.26
CA ILE A 23 -2.31 -2.45 -0.95
C ILE A 23 -2.77 -1.01 -0.67
N ARG A 24 -3.49 -0.81 0.44
CA ARG A 24 -3.96 0.53 0.85
C ARG A 24 -2.80 1.50 1.09
N SER A 25 -1.74 1.06 1.75
CA SER A 25 -0.56 1.91 2.00
C SER A 25 0.07 2.42 0.69
N TYR A 26 0.20 1.55 -0.32
CA TYR A 26 0.71 1.94 -1.62
C TYR A 26 -0.26 2.86 -2.38
N LEU A 27 -1.56 2.56 -2.37
CA LEU A 27 -2.58 3.38 -3.03
C LEU A 27 -2.69 4.79 -2.41
N ASP A 28 -2.79 4.87 -1.08
CA ASP A 28 -2.92 6.13 -0.35
C ASP A 28 -1.74 7.06 -0.57
N GLN A 29 -0.55 6.50 -0.77
CA GLN A 29 0.68 7.26 -1.01
C GLN A 29 0.99 7.45 -2.49
N GLN A 30 0.17 6.91 -3.39
CA GLN A 30 0.42 6.90 -4.84
C GLN A 30 1.81 6.33 -5.16
N ARG A 31 2.09 5.14 -4.62
CA ARG A 31 3.34 4.39 -4.75
C ARG A 31 3.10 3.08 -5.48
N VAL A 32 4.19 2.47 -5.94
CA VAL A 32 4.13 1.30 -6.83
C VAL A 32 4.20 0.04 -5.98
N LEU A 33 3.09 -0.69 -5.90
CA LEU A 33 3.06 -2.04 -5.33
C LEU A 33 3.67 -3.02 -6.32
N GLY A 34 4.59 -3.87 -5.88
CA GLY A 34 5.17 -4.92 -6.73
C GLY A 34 6.50 -5.44 -6.19
N THR A 35 7.22 -6.18 -7.03
CA THR A 35 8.55 -6.71 -6.68
C THR A 35 9.59 -5.59 -6.63
N SER A 36 10.69 -5.82 -5.92
CA SER A 36 11.83 -4.89 -5.87
C SER A 36 12.38 -4.54 -7.25
N ARG A 37 12.45 -5.53 -8.15
CA ARG A 37 12.84 -5.31 -9.56
C ARG A 37 11.89 -4.35 -10.27
N PHE A 38 10.58 -4.57 -10.14
CA PHE A 38 9.57 -3.72 -10.77
C PHE A 38 9.61 -2.29 -10.20
N GLN A 39 9.73 -2.16 -8.87
CA GLN A 39 9.88 -0.88 -8.20
C GLN A 39 11.13 -0.13 -8.68
N ALA A 40 12.29 -0.80 -8.78
CA ALA A 40 13.51 -0.19 -9.29
C ALA A 40 13.35 0.32 -10.73
N GLN A 41 12.69 -0.47 -11.59
CA GLN A 41 12.40 -0.06 -12.97
C GLN A 41 11.51 1.19 -13.01
N ILE A 42 10.43 1.22 -12.23
CA ILE A 42 9.53 2.38 -12.21
C ILE A 42 10.18 3.61 -11.57
N GLN A 43 11.03 3.42 -10.56
CA GLN A 43 11.80 4.51 -9.96
C GLN A 43 12.78 5.13 -10.96
N ALA A 44 13.49 4.31 -11.74
CA ALA A 44 14.36 4.78 -12.81
C ALA A 44 13.57 5.53 -13.90
N MET A 45 12.38 5.03 -14.25
CA MET A 45 11.51 5.65 -15.27
C MET A 45 10.91 6.99 -14.82
N LEU A 46 10.45 7.08 -13.56
CA LEU A 46 9.73 8.26 -13.06
C LEU A 46 10.64 9.28 -12.35
N GLY A 47 11.89 8.93 -12.04
CA GLY A 47 12.81 9.79 -11.31
C GLY A 47 12.35 10.15 -9.89
N ARG A 48 11.43 9.38 -9.30
CA ARG A 48 10.83 9.66 -7.98
C ARG A 48 10.79 8.43 -7.09
N CYS A 49 10.70 8.65 -5.77
CA CYS A 49 10.60 7.57 -4.80
C CYS A 49 9.32 6.73 -4.99
N VAL A 50 9.47 5.41 -5.10
CA VAL A 50 8.35 4.46 -5.30
C VAL A 50 7.99 3.66 -4.05
N MET A 51 8.76 3.79 -2.96
CA MET A 51 8.53 3.09 -1.70
C MET A 51 7.52 3.85 -0.84
N THR A 52 6.72 3.11 -0.06
CA THR A 52 5.84 3.66 0.97
C THR A 52 6.66 4.15 2.17
N ARG A 53 6.24 5.26 2.78
CA ARG A 53 6.78 5.77 4.04
C ARG A 53 5.77 5.55 5.17
N PRO A 54 6.21 5.43 6.42
CA PRO A 54 5.31 5.45 7.56
C PRO A 54 4.43 6.70 7.52
N ARG A 55 3.11 6.54 7.65
CA ARG A 55 2.19 7.68 7.75
C ARG A 55 2.28 8.27 9.16
N GLY A 56 2.27 9.59 9.24
CA GLY A 56 2.28 10.34 10.50
C GLY A 56 3.54 11.17 10.70
N ARG A 57 3.57 11.91 11.81
CA ARG A 57 4.76 12.66 12.24
C ARG A 57 5.82 11.65 12.70
N PRO A 58 7.11 11.85 12.38
CA PRO A 58 8.18 11.08 12.99
C PRO A 58 8.04 11.11 14.51
N SER A 59 8.10 9.95 15.16
CA SER A 59 8.14 9.92 16.63
C SER A 59 9.46 10.55 17.08
N ALA A 60 9.44 11.30 18.18
CA ALA A 60 10.67 11.90 18.75
C ALA A 60 11.73 10.85 19.15
N SER A 61 11.36 9.57 19.14
CA SER A 61 12.22 8.42 19.47
C SER A 61 12.96 7.81 18.26
N SER A 62 12.70 8.27 17.03
CA SER A 62 13.42 7.82 15.84
C SER A 62 14.75 8.58 15.73
N LYS A 63 15.72 8.24 16.59
CA LYS A 63 17.12 8.69 16.50
C LYS A 63 17.99 7.53 16.04
#